data_AF-A0A2H9Q7D5-F1
#
_entry.id   AF-A0A2H9Q7D5-F1
#
_cell.length_a   1.000
_cell.length_b   1.000
_cell.length_c   1.000
_cell.angle_alpha   90.00
_cell.angle_beta   90.00
_cell.angle_gamma   90.00
#
_symmetry.space_group_name_H-M   'P 1'
#
loop_
_entity.id
_entity.type
_entity.pdbx_description
1 polymer ?
#
loop_
_entity_poly.entity_id
_entity_poly.type
_entity_poly.pdbx_seq_one_letter_code
_entity_poly.pdbx_strand_id
1 'polypeptide(L)'
;MVDKRSSDDSTNRRRRECISCGKRFTTYERVEDLDLTVTKKTGLKESFSPEKLKAGLLKACEKRPVTEERVDEIVAEIEKECRDEYGEEVESTVIGDKALEKLRPLDEVSYLRFASVFRAFESIEHFEKEASSLKDAQDRVVNKIKKVRKRDGRIVPFERERITNAIYKASIAVGERNKKQARELADKAVAELNVLGFTEPSVEDIQDVVEKVLIEGGHAKTTKAYIIYRQQHAKMRDMKSTFIDIHDVMEGYLKQSDWRTKENSNVDYSFSGLMLHTAGSVIANYVLNEMYSPEIAEAHRDGYFHIHDLSAGIVGYCAGWSLKNLLVRGFGGVPNKVD
;
A
#
# COMPACT_ATOMS: atom_id res chain seq x y z
N MET A 1 -13.31 58.45 -17.62
CA MET A 1 -12.44 57.93 -18.68
C MET A 1 -11.02 58.25 -18.26
N VAL A 2 -10.31 57.28 -17.66
CA VAL A 2 -8.97 57.50 -17.10
C VAL A 2 -7.96 57.11 -18.17
N ASP A 3 -7.19 58.10 -18.65
CA ASP A 3 -6.13 57.96 -19.63
C ASP A 3 -4.91 57.32 -18.97
N LYS A 4 -4.67 56.05 -19.32
CA LYS A 4 -3.59 55.21 -18.81
C LYS A 4 -2.37 55.45 -19.71
N ARG A 5 -1.51 56.39 -19.34
CA ARG A 5 -0.19 56.53 -19.98
C ARG A 5 0.85 55.75 -19.19
N SER A 6 1.41 54.76 -19.87
CA SER A 6 2.58 53.98 -19.52
C SER A 6 3.74 54.87 -19.06
N SER A 7 4.18 54.68 -17.82
CA SER A 7 5.42 55.24 -17.30
C SER A 7 6.21 54.11 -16.65
N ASP A 8 7.49 54.01 -17.01
CA ASP A 8 8.47 53.06 -16.48
C ASP A 8 8.33 52.84 -14.96
N ASP A 9 8.26 51.58 -14.57
CA ASP A 9 7.84 51.07 -13.25
C ASP A 9 8.92 51.23 -12.15
N SER A 10 10.01 51.97 -12.40
CA SER A 10 11.20 52.01 -11.52
C SER A 10 11.51 53.37 -10.87
N THR A 11 10.68 54.40 -11.08
CA THR A 11 10.90 55.74 -10.49
C THR A 11 9.73 56.22 -9.65
N ASN A 12 9.92 56.23 -8.32
CA ASN A 12 8.89 56.70 -7.41
C ASN A 12 9.03 58.21 -7.20
N ARG A 13 8.04 58.99 -7.66
CA ARG A 13 8.04 60.46 -7.57
C ARG A 13 7.33 60.91 -6.30
N ARG A 14 8.07 61.44 -5.33
CA ARG A 14 7.48 62.04 -4.12
C ARG A 14 7.61 63.56 -4.12
N ARG A 15 6.49 64.25 -3.86
CA ARG A 15 6.45 65.71 -3.72
C ARG A 15 6.71 66.03 -2.24
N ARG A 16 7.84 66.67 -1.94
CA ARG A 16 8.26 67.04 -0.58
C ARG A 16 8.22 68.56 -0.42
N GLU A 17 8.03 69.02 0.82
CA GLU A 17 8.00 70.44 1.17
C GLU A 17 9.07 70.70 2.22
N CYS A 18 9.87 71.76 2.03
CA CYS A 18 10.91 72.12 2.97
C CYS A 18 10.29 72.71 4.25
N ILE A 19 10.58 72.09 5.40
CA ILE A 19 10.02 72.49 6.70
C ILE A 19 10.53 73.87 7.14
N SER A 20 11.68 74.32 6.63
CA SER A 20 12.29 75.61 6.99
C SER A 20 11.83 76.79 6.12
N CYS A 21 11.50 76.56 4.84
CA CYS A 21 11.21 77.66 3.90
C CYS A 21 9.97 77.45 3.02
N GLY A 22 9.19 76.39 3.23
CA GLY A 22 7.92 76.13 2.53
C GLY A 22 8.03 75.86 1.03
N LYS A 23 9.24 75.86 0.46
CA LYS A 23 9.45 75.56 -0.96
C LYS A 23 9.19 74.10 -1.24
N ARG A 24 8.36 73.85 -2.25
CA ARG A 24 8.05 72.51 -2.76
C ARG A 24 9.10 72.06 -3.76
N PHE A 25 9.60 70.86 -3.58
CA PHE A 25 10.55 70.23 -4.49
C PHE A 25 10.15 68.79 -4.75
N THR A 26 10.55 68.27 -5.91
CA THR A 26 10.34 66.87 -6.30
C THR A 26 11.66 66.14 -6.22
N THR A 27 11.70 65.12 -5.37
CA THR A 27 12.82 64.17 -5.32
C THR A 27 12.45 62.97 -6.17
N TYR A 28 13.39 62.54 -7.01
CA TYR A 28 13.29 61.30 -7.76
C TYR A 28 14.06 60.24 -6.98
N GLU A 29 13.36 59.24 -6.45
CA GLU A 29 13.98 58.04 -5.89
C GLU A 29 14.10 57.03 -7.03
N ARG A 30 15.34 56.62 -7.35
CA ARG A 30 15.65 55.52 -8.25
C ARG A 30 16.09 54.35 -7.38
N VAL A 31 15.57 53.16 -7.65
CA VAL A 31 16.14 51.94 -7.10
C VAL A 31 17.51 51.80 -7.75
N GLU A 32 18.58 51.94 -6.98
CA GLU A 32 19.91 51.51 -7.43
C GLU A 32 19.89 49.98 -7.42
N ASP A 33 19.86 49.38 -8.60
CA ASP A 33 20.15 47.95 -8.74
C ASP A 33 21.64 47.77 -8.45
N LEU A 34 21.96 47.32 -7.23
CA LEU A 34 23.30 46.87 -6.89
C LEU A 34 23.55 45.54 -7.63
N ASP A 35 24.62 45.48 -8.41
CA ASP A 35 24.98 44.31 -9.21
C ASP A 35 25.25 43.09 -8.30
N LEU A 36 24.50 42.01 -8.49
CA LEU A 36 24.70 40.75 -7.77
C LEU A 36 26.03 40.10 -8.22
N THR A 37 26.93 39.80 -7.28
CA THR A 37 28.20 39.13 -7.54
C THR A 37 28.10 37.64 -7.22
N VAL A 38 28.53 36.78 -8.13
CA VAL A 38 28.51 35.33 -8.01
C VAL A 38 29.90 34.77 -7.75
N THR A 39 30.06 34.05 -6.65
CA THR A 39 31.28 33.30 -6.33
C THR A 39 31.19 31.88 -6.90
N LYS A 40 32.07 31.55 -7.84
CA LYS A 40 32.14 30.22 -8.50
C LYS A 40 32.72 29.16 -7.57
N LYS A 41 32.48 27.87 -7.90
CA LYS A 41 33.14 26.72 -7.26
C LYS A 41 34.67 26.81 -7.22
N THR A 42 35.27 27.55 -8.17
CA THR A 42 36.72 27.80 -8.26
C THR A 42 37.21 28.98 -7.42
N GLY A 43 36.31 29.68 -6.72
CA GLY A 43 36.60 30.89 -5.93
C GLY A 43 36.64 32.19 -6.74
N LEU A 44 36.48 32.14 -8.06
CA LEU A 44 36.41 33.34 -8.91
C LEU A 44 35.06 34.06 -8.72
N LYS A 45 35.11 35.39 -8.61
CA LYS A 45 33.93 36.25 -8.54
C LYS A 45 33.60 36.80 -9.93
N GLU A 46 32.36 36.67 -10.37
CA GLU A 46 31.83 37.27 -11.59
C GLU A 46 30.50 37.96 -11.33
N SER A 47 30.14 38.98 -12.10
CA SER A 47 28.78 39.53 -12.03
C SER A 47 27.76 38.48 -12.48
N PHE A 48 26.60 38.44 -11.81
CA PHE A 48 25.48 37.59 -12.18
C PHE A 48 25.03 37.93 -13.60
N SER A 49 24.90 36.91 -14.45
CA SER A 49 24.37 37.05 -15.80
C SER A 49 23.09 36.21 -15.91
N PRO A 50 21.92 36.86 -16.00
CA PRO A 50 20.63 36.19 -16.23
C PRO A 50 20.66 35.30 -17.48
N GLU A 51 21.39 35.72 -18.52
CA GLU A 51 21.49 35.02 -19.80
C GLU A 51 22.17 33.66 -19.65
N LYS A 52 23.20 33.56 -18.79
CA LYS A 52 23.87 32.27 -18.52
C LYS A 52 22.91 31.29 -17.85
N LEU A 53 22.13 31.76 -16.87
CA LEU A 53 21.16 30.91 -16.18
C LEU A 53 20.03 30.50 -17.12
N LYS A 54 19.50 31.45 -17.90
CA LYS A 54 18.48 31.21 -18.94
C LYS A 54 18.94 30.16 -19.93
N ALA A 55 20.16 30.28 -20.47
CA ALA A 55 20.71 29.31 -21.42
C ALA A 55 20.82 27.89 -20.84
N GLY A 56 21.22 27.78 -19.56
CA GLY A 56 21.27 26.50 -18.84
C GLY A 56 19.89 25.86 -18.66
N LEU A 57 18.90 26.66 -18.27
CA LEU A 57 17.51 26.21 -18.08
C LEU A 57 16.85 25.84 -19.41
N LEU A 58 17.01 26.65 -20.46
CA LEU A 58 16.48 26.37 -21.80
C LEU A 58 17.00 25.05 -22.36
N LYS A 59 18.31 24.79 -22.19
CA LYS A 59 18.91 23.53 -22.62
C LYS A 59 18.31 22.32 -21.88
N ALA A 60 17.97 22.47 -20.60
CA ALA A 60 17.28 21.43 -19.85
C ALA A 60 15.80 21.26 -20.27
N CYS A 61 15.16 22.35 -20.70
CA CYS A 61 13.77 22.42 -21.14
C CYS A 61 13.56 22.09 -22.63
N GLU A 62 14.61 21.73 -23.38
CA GLU A 62 14.50 21.47 -24.82
C GLU A 62 13.50 20.33 -25.13
N LYS A 63 12.48 20.65 -25.95
CA LYS A 63 11.36 19.75 -26.34
C LYS A 63 10.49 19.29 -25.16
N ARG A 64 10.37 20.12 -24.12
CA ARG A 64 9.53 19.87 -22.93
C ARG A 64 8.39 20.89 -22.86
N PRO A 65 7.33 20.63 -22.07
CA PRO A 65 6.18 21.53 -21.95
C PRO A 65 6.47 22.75 -21.06
N VAL A 66 7.65 23.35 -21.18
CA VAL A 66 8.05 24.56 -20.47
C VAL A 66 8.30 25.64 -21.52
N THR A 67 7.52 26.72 -21.46
CA THR A 67 7.66 27.85 -22.38
C THR A 67 8.89 28.68 -22.05
N GLU A 68 9.46 29.35 -23.05
CA GLU A 68 10.58 30.27 -22.84
C GLU A 68 10.21 31.41 -21.88
N GLU A 69 8.99 31.95 -21.99
CA GLU A 69 8.44 32.94 -21.05
C GLU A 69 8.49 32.46 -19.60
N ARG A 70 8.16 31.17 -19.36
CA ARG A 70 8.20 30.61 -18.01
C ARG A 70 9.64 30.47 -17.50
N VAL A 71 10.61 30.22 -18.38
CA VAL A 71 12.03 30.21 -18.01
C VAL A 71 12.49 31.62 -17.63
N ASP A 72 12.05 32.64 -18.35
CA ASP A 72 12.37 34.03 -18.04
C ASP A 72 11.83 34.45 -16.67
N GLU A 73 10.59 34.07 -16.35
CA GLU A 73 10.00 34.28 -15.03
C GLU A 73 10.82 33.61 -13.91
N ILE A 74 11.24 32.35 -14.10
CA ILE A 74 12.06 31.63 -13.12
C ILE A 74 13.40 32.32 -12.89
N VAL A 75 14.05 32.80 -13.95
CA VAL A 75 15.34 33.51 -13.84
C VAL A 75 15.16 34.79 -13.03
N ALA A 76 14.12 35.57 -13.31
CA ALA A 76 13.81 36.80 -12.57
C ALA A 76 13.47 36.52 -11.10
N GLU A 77 12.69 35.46 -10.82
CA GLU A 77 12.40 35.01 -9.46
C GLU A 77 13.68 34.62 -8.69
N ILE A 78 14.57 33.84 -9.32
CA ILE A 78 15.82 33.41 -8.69
C ILE A 78 16.73 34.60 -8.42
N GLU A 79 16.84 35.55 -9.36
CA GLU A 79 17.65 36.75 -9.16
C GLU A 79 17.13 37.56 -7.97
N LYS A 80 15.82 37.78 -7.91
CA LYS A 80 15.17 38.50 -6.82
C LYS A 80 15.37 37.78 -5.47
N GLU A 81 15.15 36.47 -5.42
CA GLU A 81 15.35 35.68 -4.20
C GLU A 81 16.81 35.67 -3.75
N CYS A 82 17.76 35.57 -4.68
CA CYS A 82 19.18 35.67 -4.35
C CYS A 82 19.50 37.04 -3.74
N ARG A 83 18.94 38.11 -4.29
CA ARG A 83 19.13 39.49 -3.81
C ARG A 83 18.51 39.70 -2.42
N ASP A 84 17.29 39.22 -2.23
CA ASP A 84 16.54 39.38 -0.98
C ASP A 84 17.18 38.59 0.18
N GLU A 85 17.76 37.41 -0.11
CA GLU A 85 18.29 36.50 0.91
C GLU A 85 19.80 36.62 1.16
N TYR A 86 20.60 36.91 0.12
CA TYR A 86 22.07 36.92 0.20
C TYR A 86 22.70 38.30 -0.04
N GLY A 87 21.90 39.32 -0.42
CA GLY A 87 22.39 40.67 -0.65
C GLY A 87 23.20 40.79 -1.94
N GLU A 88 24.46 41.21 -1.82
CA GLU A 88 25.34 41.52 -2.97
C GLU A 88 26.20 40.34 -3.44
N GLU A 89 26.37 39.29 -2.62
CA GLU A 89 27.24 38.15 -2.96
C GLU A 89 26.53 36.80 -2.74
N VAL A 90 26.49 35.97 -3.78
CA VAL A 90 25.86 34.65 -3.74
C VAL A 90 26.77 33.57 -4.33
N GLU A 91 26.72 32.36 -3.78
CA GLU A 91 27.46 31.24 -4.36
C GLU A 91 26.75 30.66 -5.59
N SER A 92 27.52 30.25 -6.58
CA SER A 92 26.98 29.58 -7.79
C SER A 92 26.22 28.28 -7.50
N THR A 93 26.53 27.63 -6.37
CA THR A 93 25.83 26.45 -5.86
C THR A 93 24.40 26.77 -5.47
N VAL A 94 24.21 27.85 -4.71
CA VAL A 94 22.90 28.34 -4.25
C VAL A 94 21.98 28.67 -5.43
N ILE A 95 22.50 29.36 -6.45
CA ILE A 95 21.73 29.67 -7.67
C ILE A 95 21.26 28.38 -8.36
N GLY A 96 22.13 27.38 -8.45
CA GLY A 96 21.80 26.08 -9.06
C GLY A 96 20.77 25.29 -8.25
N ASP A 97 20.83 25.34 -6.93
CA ASP A 97 19.86 24.68 -6.06
C ASP A 97 18.48 25.37 -6.13
N LYS A 98 18.43 26.70 -6.14
CA LYS A 98 17.18 27.45 -6.39
C LYS A 98 16.59 27.15 -7.77
N ALA A 99 17.44 27.04 -8.80
CA ALA A 99 17.01 26.63 -10.13
C ALA A 99 16.39 25.22 -10.14
N LEU A 100 16.99 24.27 -9.41
CA LEU A 100 16.45 22.93 -9.24
C LEU A 100 15.11 22.93 -8.50
N GLU A 101 14.98 23.72 -7.43
CA GLU A 101 13.75 23.86 -6.65
C GLU A 101 12.59 24.36 -7.52
N LYS A 102 12.82 25.39 -8.34
CA LYS A 102 11.81 25.98 -9.24
C LYS A 102 11.47 25.08 -10.42
N LEU A 103 12.44 24.30 -10.92
CA LEU A 103 12.24 23.43 -12.08
C LEU A 103 11.55 22.11 -11.72
N ARG A 104 11.73 21.61 -10.49
CA ARG A 104 11.15 20.36 -9.99
C ARG A 104 9.62 20.26 -10.14
N PRO A 105 8.81 21.26 -9.74
CA PRO A 105 7.35 21.20 -9.90
C PRO A 105 6.88 21.42 -11.35
N LEU A 106 7.72 21.96 -12.23
CA LEU A 106 7.35 22.26 -13.62
C LEU A 106 7.54 21.06 -14.52
N ASP A 107 8.72 20.45 -14.48
CA ASP A 107 9.03 19.32 -15.35
C ASP A 107 10.15 18.44 -14.76
N GLU A 108 9.79 17.20 -14.40
CA GLU A 108 10.72 16.25 -13.77
C GLU A 108 11.90 15.86 -14.68
N VAL A 109 11.68 15.82 -16.00
CA VAL A 109 12.74 15.45 -16.96
C VAL A 109 13.70 16.61 -17.16
N SER A 110 13.20 17.84 -17.23
CA SER A 110 14.04 19.04 -17.24
C SER A 110 14.82 19.19 -15.95
N TYR A 111 14.19 18.93 -14.79
CA TYR A 111 14.87 18.85 -13.50
C TYR A 111 16.04 17.87 -13.55
N LEU A 112 15.81 16.62 -13.99
CA LEU A 112 16.86 15.61 -14.08
C LEU A 112 17.99 16.00 -15.04
N ARG A 113 17.66 16.60 -16.19
CA ARG A 113 18.66 17.08 -17.17
C ARG A 113 19.52 18.20 -16.59
N PHE A 114 18.90 19.16 -15.91
CA PHE A 114 19.62 20.26 -15.27
C PHE A 114 20.48 19.75 -14.11
N ALA A 115 19.93 18.88 -13.25
CA ALA A 115 20.64 18.26 -12.14
C ALA A 115 21.85 17.45 -12.60
N SER A 116 21.73 16.73 -13.72
CA SER A 116 22.83 15.94 -14.29
C SER A 116 24.06 16.78 -14.62
N VAL A 117 23.85 17.98 -15.19
CA VAL A 117 24.95 18.90 -15.51
C VAL A 117 25.46 19.62 -14.26
N PHE A 118 24.57 20.07 -13.38
CA PHE A 118 24.93 20.88 -12.22
C PHE A 118 25.60 20.09 -11.10
N ARG A 119 25.07 18.90 -10.78
CA ARG A 119 25.58 18.01 -9.71
C ARG A 119 26.68 17.08 -10.19
N ALA A 120 26.91 16.97 -11.51
CA ALA A 120 27.97 16.16 -12.10
C ALA A 120 28.04 14.76 -11.46
N PHE A 121 26.92 14.02 -11.49
CA PHE A 121 26.81 12.73 -10.81
C PHE A 121 27.97 11.80 -11.17
N GLU A 122 28.72 11.37 -10.15
CA GLU A 122 29.91 10.53 -10.33
C GLU A 122 29.56 9.09 -10.73
N SER A 123 28.32 8.65 -10.48
CA SER A 123 27.89 7.27 -10.75
C SER A 123 26.42 7.13 -11.14
N ILE A 124 26.12 6.03 -11.85
CA ILE A 124 24.76 5.67 -12.28
C ILE A 124 23.88 5.35 -11.06
N GLU A 125 24.43 4.76 -9.99
CA GLU A 125 23.65 4.43 -8.79
C GLU A 125 23.10 5.69 -8.11
N HIS A 126 23.87 6.79 -8.08
CA HIS A 126 23.39 8.06 -7.52
C HIS A 126 22.26 8.66 -8.37
N PHE A 127 22.33 8.51 -9.69
CA PHE A 127 21.27 8.93 -10.59
C PHE A 127 19.99 8.09 -10.40
N GLU A 128 20.10 6.77 -10.26
CA GLU A 128 18.96 5.88 -10.00
C GLU A 128 18.27 6.19 -8.66
N LYS A 129 19.05 6.50 -7.61
CA LYS A 129 18.51 6.89 -6.30
C LYS A 129 17.73 8.21 -6.37
N GLU A 130 18.23 9.20 -7.09
CA GLU A 130 17.52 10.47 -7.25
C GLU A 130 16.25 10.28 -8.11
N ALA A 131 16.33 9.52 -9.20
CA ALA A 131 15.20 9.22 -10.09
C ALA A 131 14.10 8.40 -9.38
N SER A 132 14.47 7.46 -8.52
CA SER A 132 13.51 6.71 -7.69
C SER A 132 12.85 7.60 -6.63
N SER A 133 13.60 8.51 -6.01
CA SER A 133 13.01 9.46 -5.03
C SER A 133 11.94 10.38 -5.62
N LEU A 134 12.02 10.69 -6.93
CA LEU A 134 10.98 11.45 -7.64
C LEU A 134 9.72 10.62 -7.88
N LYS A 135 9.87 9.33 -8.24
CA LYS A 135 8.73 8.40 -8.35
C LYS A 135 7.99 8.26 -7.02
N ASP A 136 8.73 8.16 -5.92
CA ASP A 136 8.15 8.02 -4.57
C ASP A 136 7.45 9.31 -4.08
N ALA A 137 7.86 10.49 -4.58
CA ALA A 137 7.20 11.76 -4.27
C ALA A 137 5.86 11.92 -5.02
N GLN A 138 5.76 11.40 -6.25
CA GLN A 138 4.55 11.39 -7.07
C GLN A 138 3.48 10.43 -6.54
N ASP A 139 3.88 9.32 -5.92
CA ASP A 139 2.98 8.31 -5.32
C ASP A 139 2.40 8.73 -3.94
N ARG A 140 2.71 9.94 -3.42
CA ARG A 140 2.11 10.47 -2.18
C ARG A 140 0.71 11.07 -2.42
N VAL A 141 -0.25 10.23 -2.78
CA VAL A 141 -1.58 10.37 -2.17
C VAL A 141 -1.32 10.25 -0.66
N VAL A 142 -1.78 11.21 0.15
CA VAL A 142 -1.54 11.23 1.61
C VAL A 142 -2.14 9.97 2.23
N ASN A 143 -1.36 8.89 2.26
CA ASN A 143 -1.80 7.60 2.72
C ASN A 143 -1.65 7.56 4.24
N LYS A 144 -2.77 7.72 4.95
CA LYS A 144 -2.83 7.61 6.40
C LYS A 144 -2.69 6.15 6.85
N ILE A 145 -2.91 5.20 5.96
CA ILE A 145 -2.88 3.76 6.24
C ILE A 145 -1.45 3.25 6.13
N LYS A 146 -0.86 2.90 7.27
CA LYS A 146 0.50 2.34 7.34
C LYS A 146 0.52 0.83 7.56
N LYS A 147 -0.56 0.27 8.10
CA LYS A 147 -0.64 -1.11 8.57
C LYS A 147 -1.98 -1.74 8.20
N VAL A 148 -2.01 -3.06 8.10
CA VAL A 148 -3.19 -3.87 7.79
C VAL A 148 -3.30 -5.00 8.80
N ARG A 149 -4.51 -5.24 9.31
CA ARG A 149 -4.81 -6.39 10.17
C ARG A 149 -5.16 -7.60 9.32
N LYS A 150 -4.32 -8.63 9.39
CA LYS A 150 -4.54 -9.93 8.75
C LYS A 150 -5.63 -10.73 9.46
N ARG A 151 -6.15 -11.74 8.77
CA ARG A 151 -7.24 -12.60 9.29
C ARG A 151 -6.83 -13.44 10.50
N ASP A 152 -5.53 -13.70 10.67
CA ASP A 152 -4.92 -14.37 11.83
C ASP A 152 -4.61 -13.40 12.99
N GLY A 153 -5.07 -12.15 12.89
CA GLY A 153 -4.81 -11.09 13.87
C GLY A 153 -3.45 -10.39 13.72
N ARG A 154 -2.55 -10.87 12.86
CA ARG A 154 -1.23 -10.25 12.66
C ARG A 154 -1.34 -8.89 12.00
N ILE A 155 -0.51 -7.94 12.43
CA ILE A 155 -0.44 -6.61 11.83
C ILE A 155 0.76 -6.56 10.90
N VAL A 156 0.52 -6.28 9.62
CA VAL A 156 1.57 -6.20 8.59
C VAL A 156 1.62 -4.81 7.96
N PRO A 157 2.76 -4.38 7.39
CA PRO A 157 2.83 -3.13 6.63
C PRO A 157 1.81 -3.09 5.49
N PHE A 158 1.24 -1.91 5.26
CA PHE A 158 0.34 -1.69 4.13
C PHE A 158 1.14 -1.68 2.82
N GLU A 159 0.81 -2.61 1.92
CA GLU A 159 1.41 -2.71 0.60
C GLU A 159 0.35 -2.53 -0.48
N ARG A 160 0.36 -1.35 -1.10
CA ARG A 160 -0.56 -1.00 -2.21
C ARG A 160 -0.50 -2.03 -3.35
N GLU A 161 0.69 -2.51 -3.69
CA GLU A 161 0.89 -3.43 -4.83
C GLU A 161 0.11 -4.74 -4.67
N ARG A 162 -0.23 -5.14 -3.43
CA ARG A 162 -1.10 -6.31 -3.18
C ARG A 162 -2.52 -6.09 -3.68
N ILE A 163 -3.05 -4.87 -3.54
CA ILE A 163 -4.37 -4.49 -4.05
C ILE A 163 -4.34 -4.47 -5.57
N THR A 164 -3.33 -3.81 -6.16
CA THR A 164 -3.12 -3.77 -7.62
C THR A 164 -3.09 -5.17 -8.22
N ASN A 165 -2.31 -6.08 -7.62
CA ASN A 165 -2.18 -7.46 -8.11
C ASN A 165 -3.47 -8.26 -7.97
N ALA A 166 -4.26 -8.03 -6.91
CA ALA A 166 -5.55 -8.69 -6.74
C ALA A 166 -6.55 -8.26 -7.81
N ILE A 167 -6.65 -6.95 -8.08
CA ILE A 167 -7.51 -6.39 -9.14
C ILE A 167 -7.04 -6.89 -10.51
N TYR A 168 -5.73 -6.89 -10.76
CA TYR A 168 -5.16 -7.35 -12.04
C TYR A 168 -5.42 -8.84 -12.30
N LYS A 169 -5.35 -9.69 -11.27
CA LYS A 169 -5.72 -11.11 -11.40
C LYS A 169 -7.19 -11.28 -11.78
N ALA A 170 -8.08 -10.51 -11.16
CA ALA A 170 -9.49 -10.52 -11.50
C ALA A 170 -9.75 -10.00 -12.92
N SER A 171 -9.00 -8.98 -13.37
CA SER A 171 -9.12 -8.45 -14.73
C SER A 171 -8.69 -9.48 -15.78
N ILE A 172 -7.59 -10.22 -15.53
CA ILE A 172 -7.14 -11.30 -16.42
C ILE A 172 -8.23 -12.37 -16.60
N ALA A 173 -8.94 -12.72 -15.52
CA ALA A 173 -9.98 -13.74 -15.54
C ALA A 173 -11.17 -13.37 -16.45
N VAL A 174 -11.38 -12.08 -16.73
CA VAL A 174 -12.42 -11.58 -17.63
C VAL A 174 -11.89 -11.15 -19.00
N GLY A 175 -10.61 -11.35 -19.27
CA GLY A 175 -9.95 -11.02 -20.55
C GLY A 175 -9.36 -9.61 -20.62
N GLU A 176 -9.42 -8.82 -19.55
CA GLU A 176 -8.84 -7.48 -19.48
C GLU A 176 -7.40 -7.53 -18.94
N ARG A 177 -6.42 -7.15 -19.76
CA ARG A 177 -4.98 -7.24 -19.42
C ARG A 177 -4.31 -5.88 -19.22
N ASN A 178 -5.03 -4.93 -18.63
CA ASN A 178 -4.51 -3.58 -18.43
C ASN A 178 -4.01 -3.38 -16.98
N LYS A 179 -2.70 -3.59 -16.77
CA LYS A 179 -2.08 -3.36 -15.45
C LYS A 179 -2.13 -1.89 -15.01
N LYS A 180 -2.14 -0.94 -15.96
CA LYS A 180 -2.25 0.49 -15.65
C LYS A 180 -3.61 0.81 -15.03
N GLN A 181 -4.68 0.28 -15.63
CA GLN A 181 -6.04 0.44 -15.10
C GLN A 181 -6.21 -0.20 -13.71
N ALA A 182 -5.63 -1.37 -13.48
CA ALA A 182 -5.63 -1.99 -12.15
C ALA A 182 -4.91 -1.11 -11.10
N ARG A 183 -3.85 -0.41 -11.49
CA ARG A 183 -3.12 0.52 -10.63
C ARG A 183 -3.96 1.76 -10.29
N GLU A 184 -4.66 2.32 -11.27
CA GLU A 184 -5.58 3.47 -11.08
C GLU A 184 -6.79 3.11 -10.19
N LEU A 185 -7.33 1.89 -10.32
CA LEU A 185 -8.41 1.41 -9.44
C LEU A 185 -7.91 1.17 -8.01
N ALA A 186 -6.67 0.68 -7.86
CA ALA A 186 -6.04 0.57 -6.55
C ALA A 186 -5.81 1.95 -5.90
N ASP A 187 -5.46 2.99 -6.66
CA ASP A 187 -5.38 4.37 -6.15
C ASP A 187 -6.70 4.83 -5.56
N LYS A 188 -7.78 4.65 -6.32
CA LYS A 188 -9.13 5.02 -5.89
C LYS A 188 -9.55 4.28 -4.62
N ALA A 189 -9.26 2.98 -4.54
CA ALA A 189 -9.53 2.19 -3.33
C ALA A 189 -8.74 2.68 -2.12
N VAL A 190 -7.48 3.06 -2.29
CA VAL A 190 -6.66 3.63 -1.19
C VAL A 190 -7.18 5.02 -0.79
N ALA A 191 -7.57 5.85 -1.75
CA ALA A 191 -8.16 7.15 -1.46
C ALA A 191 -9.47 6.99 -0.65
N GLU A 192 -10.34 6.07 -1.06
CA GLU A 192 -11.60 5.77 -0.38
C GLU A 192 -11.37 5.25 1.06
N LEU A 193 -10.41 4.33 1.24
CA LEU A 193 -10.05 3.84 2.59
C LEU A 193 -9.54 4.98 3.50
N ASN A 194 -8.81 5.95 2.94
CA ASN A 194 -8.35 7.13 3.68
C ASN A 194 -9.49 8.10 4.02
N VAL A 195 -10.50 8.24 3.15
CA VAL A 195 -11.70 9.04 3.39
C VAL A 195 -12.56 8.44 4.49
N LEU A 196 -12.71 7.11 4.51
CA LEU A 196 -13.44 6.37 5.54
C LEU A 196 -12.76 6.39 6.92
N GLY A 197 -11.54 6.93 7.02
CA GLY A 197 -10.86 7.15 8.29
C GLY A 197 -10.19 5.90 8.87
N PHE A 198 -9.97 4.86 8.06
CA PHE A 198 -9.25 3.68 8.52
C PHE A 198 -7.78 4.00 8.81
N THR A 199 -7.31 3.58 9.99
CA THR A 199 -5.89 3.66 10.38
C THR A 199 -5.20 2.30 10.24
N GLU A 200 -5.90 1.23 10.58
CA GLU A 200 -5.47 -0.17 10.47
C GLU A 200 -6.61 -1.05 9.92
N PRO A 201 -6.99 -0.91 8.64
CA PRO A 201 -8.07 -1.69 8.06
C PRO A 201 -7.76 -3.19 8.10
N SER A 202 -8.80 -4.00 8.27
CA SER A 202 -8.72 -5.45 8.09
C SER A 202 -8.62 -5.82 6.62
N VAL A 203 -8.24 -7.07 6.33
CA VAL A 203 -8.25 -7.58 4.96
C VAL A 203 -9.66 -7.52 4.35
N GLU A 204 -10.72 -7.70 5.14
CA GLU A 204 -12.11 -7.64 4.65
C GLU A 204 -12.51 -6.21 4.32
N ASP A 205 -12.17 -5.23 5.16
CA ASP A 205 -12.44 -3.80 4.90
C ASP A 205 -11.83 -3.35 3.57
N ILE A 206 -10.58 -3.76 3.31
CA ILE A 206 -9.90 -3.48 2.04
C ILE A 206 -10.63 -4.14 0.87
N GLN A 207 -11.08 -5.38 1.03
CA GLN A 207 -11.79 -6.10 -0.03
C GLN A 207 -13.15 -5.45 -0.34
N ASP A 208 -13.90 -5.04 0.67
CA ASP A 208 -15.20 -4.40 0.50
C ASP A 208 -15.07 -3.05 -0.21
N VAL A 209 -14.05 -2.25 0.13
CA VAL A 209 -13.78 -0.99 -0.58
C VAL A 209 -13.35 -1.23 -2.03
N VAL A 210 -12.51 -2.25 -2.27
CA VAL A 210 -12.11 -2.60 -3.65
C VAL A 210 -13.33 -3.01 -4.48
N GLU A 211 -14.24 -3.80 -3.92
CA GLU A 211 -15.49 -4.18 -4.59
C GLU A 211 -16.37 -2.96 -4.90
N LYS A 212 -16.54 -2.05 -3.93
CA LYS A 212 -17.27 -0.79 -4.12
C LYS A 212 -16.69 0.03 -5.28
N VAL A 213 -15.37 0.24 -5.29
CA VAL A 213 -14.68 1.01 -6.34
C VAL A 213 -14.79 0.36 -7.71
N LEU A 214 -14.74 -0.98 -7.79
CA LEU A 214 -14.92 -1.69 -9.06
C LEU A 214 -16.34 -1.55 -9.61
N ILE A 215 -17.35 -1.55 -8.73
CA ILE A 215 -18.76 -1.35 -9.10
C ILE A 215 -18.98 0.09 -9.60
N GLU A 216 -18.55 1.09 -8.83
CA GLU A 216 -18.68 2.51 -9.19
C GLU A 216 -17.89 2.87 -10.44
N GLY A 217 -16.75 2.20 -10.67
CA GLY A 217 -15.95 2.34 -11.88
C GLY A 217 -16.54 1.66 -13.13
N GLY A 218 -17.69 1.00 -13.03
CA GLY A 218 -18.35 0.32 -14.14
C GLY A 218 -17.70 -1.00 -14.56
N HIS A 219 -16.81 -1.57 -13.74
CA HIS A 219 -16.09 -2.81 -14.03
C HIS A 219 -16.86 -4.06 -13.58
N ALA A 220 -18.16 -4.14 -13.89
CA ALA A 220 -19.06 -5.16 -13.37
C ALA A 220 -18.58 -6.61 -13.61
N LYS A 221 -17.95 -6.88 -14.77
CA LYS A 221 -17.37 -8.20 -15.09
C LYS A 221 -16.22 -8.52 -14.13
N THR A 222 -15.29 -7.60 -13.97
CA THR A 222 -14.12 -7.73 -13.08
C THR A 222 -14.55 -7.83 -11.63
N THR A 223 -15.56 -7.06 -11.19
CA THR A 223 -16.16 -7.18 -9.85
C THR A 223 -16.70 -8.59 -9.62
N LYS A 224 -17.48 -9.13 -10.56
CA LYS A 224 -18.04 -10.48 -10.43
C LYS A 224 -16.93 -11.53 -10.31
N ALA A 225 -15.88 -11.43 -11.13
CA ALA A 225 -14.72 -12.32 -11.04
C ALA A 225 -13.98 -12.19 -9.69
N TYR A 226 -13.84 -10.96 -9.19
CA TYR A 226 -13.22 -10.67 -7.90
C TYR A 226 -14.00 -11.29 -6.73
N ILE A 227 -15.32 -11.09 -6.68
CA ILE A 227 -16.21 -11.65 -5.64
C ILE A 227 -16.17 -13.18 -5.65
N ILE A 228 -16.29 -13.79 -6.84
CA ILE A 228 -16.23 -15.26 -6.99
C ILE A 228 -14.87 -15.78 -6.49
N TYR A 229 -13.77 -15.12 -6.85
CA TYR A 229 -12.43 -15.50 -6.40
C TYR A 229 -12.28 -15.38 -4.87
N ARG A 230 -12.80 -14.31 -4.26
CA ARG A 230 -12.85 -14.11 -2.80
C ARG A 230 -13.60 -15.25 -2.12
N GLN A 231 -14.79 -15.61 -2.62
CA GLN A 231 -15.61 -16.70 -2.09
C GLN A 231 -14.95 -18.07 -2.25
N GLN A 232 -14.37 -18.38 -3.41
CA GLN A 232 -13.65 -19.64 -3.64
C GLN A 232 -12.46 -19.77 -2.69
N HIS A 233 -11.69 -18.70 -2.49
CA HIS A 233 -10.59 -18.69 -1.55
C HIS A 233 -11.05 -18.72 -0.08
N ALA A 234 -12.21 -18.17 0.25
CA ALA A 234 -12.82 -18.34 1.57
C ALA A 234 -13.19 -19.80 1.81
N LYS A 235 -13.90 -20.44 0.87
CA LYS A 235 -14.22 -21.87 0.92
C LYS A 235 -12.98 -22.75 1.00
N MET A 236 -11.92 -22.47 0.22
CA MET A 236 -10.67 -23.23 0.30
C MET A 236 -9.96 -23.08 1.65
N ARG A 237 -10.07 -21.93 2.31
CA ARG A 237 -9.52 -21.74 3.66
C ARG A 237 -10.34 -22.51 4.69
N ASP A 238 -11.66 -22.42 4.60
CA ASP A 238 -12.61 -23.13 5.45
C ASP A 238 -12.45 -24.66 5.31
N MET A 239 -12.32 -25.14 4.07
CA MET A 239 -11.96 -26.53 3.78
C MET A 239 -10.58 -26.88 4.35
N LYS A 240 -9.56 -26.02 4.20
CA LYS A 240 -8.21 -26.30 4.74
C LYS A 240 -8.17 -26.33 6.28
N SER A 241 -8.96 -25.52 6.97
CA SER A 241 -9.14 -25.65 8.43
C SER A 241 -9.96 -26.88 8.81
N THR A 242 -10.79 -27.38 7.90
CA THR A 242 -11.56 -28.62 8.08
C THR A 242 -10.73 -29.87 7.80
N PHE A 243 -9.72 -29.80 6.93
CA PHE A 243 -8.84 -30.93 6.65
C PHE A 243 -7.84 -31.12 7.79
N ILE A 244 -8.00 -32.23 8.50
CA ILE A 244 -7.01 -32.71 9.48
C ILE A 244 -5.72 -33.01 8.73
N ASP A 245 -4.60 -32.48 9.22
CA ASP A 245 -3.29 -32.87 8.72
C ASP A 245 -2.96 -34.29 9.20
N ILE A 246 -3.01 -35.26 8.28
CA ILE A 246 -2.76 -36.67 8.58
C ILE A 246 -1.33 -36.87 9.09
N HIS A 247 -0.37 -36.08 8.61
CA HIS A 247 1.00 -36.15 9.09
C HIS A 247 1.06 -35.86 10.59
N ASP A 248 0.42 -34.78 11.04
CA ASP A 248 0.41 -34.36 12.43
C ASP A 248 -0.32 -35.36 13.34
N VAL A 249 -1.43 -35.96 12.86
CA VAL A 249 -2.14 -37.01 13.61
C VAL A 249 -1.28 -38.26 13.77
N MET A 250 -0.64 -38.71 12.70
CA MET A 250 0.22 -39.90 12.74
C MET A 250 1.46 -39.65 13.61
N GLU A 251 2.13 -38.51 13.42
CA GLU A 251 3.29 -38.14 14.21
C GLU A 251 2.93 -37.96 15.69
N GLY A 252 1.77 -37.35 15.98
CA GLY A 252 1.27 -37.17 17.33
C GLY A 252 0.97 -38.49 18.04
N TYR A 253 0.41 -39.47 17.32
CA TYR A 253 0.23 -40.82 17.84
C TYR A 253 1.58 -41.49 18.14
N LEU A 254 2.52 -41.47 17.18
CA LEU A 254 3.84 -42.09 17.33
C LEU A 254 4.64 -41.49 18.50
N LYS A 255 4.51 -40.18 18.73
CA LYS A 255 5.15 -39.47 19.84
C LYS A 255 4.35 -39.54 21.15
N GLN A 256 3.13 -40.08 21.13
CA GLN A 256 2.18 -40.02 22.25
C GLN A 256 2.01 -38.59 22.80
N SER A 257 1.94 -37.61 21.90
CA SER A 257 1.95 -36.18 22.27
C SER A 257 0.60 -35.67 22.78
N ASP A 258 -0.50 -36.38 22.49
CA ASP A 258 -1.85 -36.02 22.89
C ASP A 258 -2.45 -37.10 23.80
N TRP A 259 -3.16 -36.69 24.85
CA TRP A 259 -3.92 -37.58 25.74
C TRP A 259 -4.97 -38.40 24.98
N ARG A 260 -5.45 -37.90 23.82
CA ARG A 260 -6.39 -38.62 22.93
C ARG A 260 -5.88 -39.99 22.49
N THR A 261 -4.56 -40.20 22.48
CA THR A 261 -3.95 -41.52 22.23
C THR A 261 -4.29 -42.55 23.33
N LYS A 262 -4.73 -42.09 24.50
CA LYS A 262 -5.09 -42.87 25.69
C LYS A 262 -6.58 -42.74 26.06
N GLU A 263 -7.40 -42.13 25.20
CA GLU A 263 -8.84 -41.97 25.46
C GLU A 263 -9.54 -43.34 25.54
N ASN A 264 -9.12 -44.30 24.72
CA ASN A 264 -9.65 -45.66 24.74
C ASN A 264 -8.73 -46.60 25.52
N SER A 265 -9.17 -47.00 26.72
CA SER A 265 -8.40 -47.90 27.60
C SER A 265 -8.23 -49.32 27.06
N ASN A 266 -8.98 -49.71 26.03
CA ASN A 266 -8.93 -51.05 25.43
C ASN A 266 -7.96 -51.13 24.23
N VAL A 267 -7.32 -50.01 23.86
CA VAL A 267 -6.48 -49.91 22.67
C VAL A 267 -5.07 -49.51 23.09
N ASP A 268 -4.15 -50.46 22.99
CA ASP A 268 -2.74 -50.22 23.27
C ASP A 268 -2.02 -49.60 22.07
N TYR A 269 -0.85 -49.01 22.35
CA TYR A 269 0.06 -48.47 21.35
C TYR A 269 0.52 -49.57 20.38
N SER A 270 -0.14 -49.60 19.22
CA SER A 270 0.03 -50.63 18.19
C SER A 270 -0.26 -50.07 16.81
N PHE A 271 0.07 -50.83 15.75
CA PHE A 271 -0.32 -50.50 14.38
C PHE A 271 -1.84 -50.42 14.21
N SER A 272 -2.58 -51.38 14.79
CA SER A 272 -4.05 -51.35 14.80
C SER A 272 -4.59 -50.14 15.56
N GLY A 273 -3.96 -49.75 16.68
CA GLY A 273 -4.29 -48.53 17.41
C GLY A 273 -4.01 -47.26 16.60
N LEU A 274 -2.93 -47.21 15.82
CA LEU A 274 -2.64 -46.09 14.92
C LEU A 274 -3.71 -45.95 13.83
N MET A 275 -4.10 -47.08 13.22
CA MET A 275 -5.19 -47.09 12.22
C MET A 275 -6.50 -46.58 12.83
N LEU A 276 -6.86 -47.07 14.02
CA LEU A 276 -8.07 -46.65 14.70
C LEU A 276 -8.02 -45.17 15.13
N HIS A 277 -6.88 -44.70 15.63
CA HIS A 277 -6.69 -43.30 16.02
C HIS A 277 -6.78 -42.35 14.82
N THR A 278 -6.17 -42.74 13.68
CA THR A 278 -6.21 -41.95 12.45
C THR A 278 -7.63 -41.88 11.89
N ALA A 279 -8.30 -43.03 11.75
CA ALA A 279 -9.68 -43.09 11.27
C ALA A 279 -10.64 -42.37 12.24
N GLY A 280 -10.45 -42.59 13.53
CA GLY A 280 -11.24 -41.96 14.60
C GLY A 280 -11.09 -40.44 14.62
N SER A 281 -9.89 -39.91 14.37
CA SER A 281 -9.67 -38.46 14.29
C SER A 281 -10.45 -37.85 13.11
N VAL A 282 -10.43 -38.53 11.95
CA VAL A 282 -11.21 -38.12 10.76
C VAL A 282 -12.70 -38.11 11.06
N ILE A 283 -13.23 -39.17 11.68
CA ILE A 283 -14.64 -39.27 12.06
C ILE A 283 -15.01 -38.20 13.08
N ALA A 284 -14.19 -38.00 14.12
CA ALA A 284 -14.44 -37.00 15.16
C ALA A 284 -14.56 -35.59 14.57
N ASN A 285 -13.67 -35.23 13.65
CA ASN A 285 -13.74 -33.93 12.98
C ASN A 285 -14.96 -33.80 12.05
N TYR A 286 -15.32 -34.85 11.33
CA TYR A 286 -16.55 -34.87 10.53
C TYR A 286 -17.79 -34.64 11.41
N VAL A 287 -17.90 -35.40 12.51
CA VAL A 287 -19.02 -35.30 13.46
C VAL A 287 -19.12 -33.89 14.05
N LEU A 288 -18.00 -33.30 14.47
CA LEU A 288 -17.98 -31.94 15.03
C LEU A 288 -18.37 -30.86 14.01
N ASN A 289 -17.98 -31.00 12.75
CA ASN A 289 -18.23 -29.96 11.74
C ASN A 289 -19.56 -30.11 11.00
N GLU A 290 -20.03 -31.34 10.82
CA GLU A 290 -21.17 -31.63 9.94
C GLU A 290 -22.43 -32.06 10.70
N MET A 291 -22.29 -32.63 11.91
CA MET A 291 -23.43 -33.12 12.69
C MET A 291 -23.81 -32.19 13.85
N TYR A 292 -22.82 -31.58 14.51
CA TYR A 292 -23.05 -30.64 15.60
C TYR A 292 -23.12 -29.19 15.11
N SER A 293 -23.81 -28.34 15.89
CA SER A 293 -23.80 -26.91 15.61
C SER A 293 -22.40 -26.31 15.91
N PRO A 294 -22.02 -25.19 15.26
CA PRO A 294 -20.73 -24.56 15.49
C PRO A 294 -20.46 -24.25 16.97
N GLU A 295 -21.49 -23.85 17.72
CA GLU A 295 -21.40 -23.50 19.14
C GLU A 295 -21.04 -24.72 20.00
N ILE A 296 -21.61 -25.89 19.69
CA ILE A 296 -21.32 -27.16 20.39
C ILE A 296 -19.90 -27.61 20.06
N ALA A 297 -19.51 -27.52 18.78
CA ALA A 297 -18.20 -27.94 18.33
C ALA A 297 -17.08 -27.07 18.92
N GLU A 298 -17.28 -25.75 18.97
CA GLU A 298 -16.34 -24.81 19.58
C GLU A 298 -16.26 -25.01 21.10
N ALA A 299 -17.39 -25.16 21.78
CA ALA A 299 -17.41 -25.43 23.22
C ALA A 299 -16.66 -26.72 23.60
N HIS A 300 -16.74 -27.76 22.77
CA HIS A 300 -15.94 -28.98 22.94
C HIS A 300 -14.44 -28.73 22.73
N ARG A 301 -14.06 -28.02 21.66
CA ARG A 301 -12.65 -27.72 21.33
C ARG A 301 -11.98 -26.85 22.39
N ASP A 302 -12.72 -25.90 22.94
CA ASP A 302 -12.25 -24.99 23.99
C ASP A 302 -12.27 -25.62 25.39
N GLY A 303 -12.81 -26.83 25.52
CA GLY A 303 -12.82 -27.59 26.77
C GLY A 303 -13.89 -27.15 27.78
N TYR A 304 -14.94 -26.44 27.34
CA TYR A 304 -16.09 -26.15 28.20
C TYR A 304 -16.86 -27.43 28.59
N PHE A 305 -16.88 -28.43 27.70
CA PHE A 305 -17.29 -29.80 28.01
C PHE A 305 -16.59 -30.81 27.07
N HIS A 306 -16.56 -32.08 27.46
CA HIS A 306 -16.00 -33.16 26.64
C HIS A 306 -17.12 -34.02 26.05
N ILE A 307 -17.12 -34.21 24.73
CA ILE A 307 -17.98 -35.18 24.06
C ILE A 307 -17.18 -36.47 23.97
N HIS A 308 -17.64 -37.49 24.70
CA HIS A 308 -16.99 -38.79 24.72
C HIS A 308 -17.19 -39.53 23.38
N ASP A 309 -16.15 -40.26 22.97
CA ASP A 309 -16.19 -41.22 21.87
C ASP A 309 -16.59 -40.63 20.51
N LEU A 310 -16.18 -39.39 20.24
CA LEU A 310 -16.38 -38.73 18.95
C LEU A 310 -15.82 -39.53 17.76
N SER A 311 -14.76 -40.31 17.98
CA SER A 311 -14.21 -41.23 16.99
C SER A 311 -15.20 -42.31 16.55
N ALA A 312 -16.24 -42.55 17.33
CA ALA A 312 -17.36 -43.44 17.07
C ALA A 312 -18.70 -42.68 16.95
N GLY A 313 -18.69 -41.36 16.70
CA GLY A 313 -19.89 -40.51 16.78
C GLY A 313 -21.02 -40.80 15.78
N ILE A 314 -20.78 -41.69 14.81
CA ILE A 314 -21.78 -42.19 13.85
C ILE A 314 -22.33 -43.59 14.18
N VAL A 315 -21.86 -44.20 15.27
CA VAL A 315 -22.32 -45.51 15.75
C VAL A 315 -22.76 -45.43 17.21
N GLY A 316 -23.47 -46.46 17.68
CA GLY A 316 -23.87 -46.55 19.08
C GLY A 316 -22.65 -46.74 20.00
N TYR A 317 -22.66 -46.07 21.15
CA TYR A 317 -21.56 -46.11 22.12
C TYR A 317 -21.35 -47.51 22.72
N CYS A 318 -22.35 -47.99 23.45
CA CYS A 318 -22.30 -49.30 24.09
C CYS A 318 -23.70 -49.94 24.11
N ALA A 319 -23.74 -51.26 24.08
CA ALA A 319 -24.97 -52.03 24.22
C ALA A 319 -24.75 -53.22 25.14
N GLY A 320 -25.69 -53.43 26.08
CA GLY A 320 -25.78 -54.63 26.88
C GLY A 320 -26.59 -55.70 26.14
N TRP A 321 -26.01 -56.88 25.95
CA TRP A 321 -26.66 -57.98 25.25
C TRP A 321 -27.20 -59.03 26.23
N SER A 322 -28.45 -59.46 26.04
CA SER A 322 -29.05 -60.51 26.86
C SER A 322 -28.45 -61.88 26.49
N LEU A 323 -27.69 -62.46 27.41
CA LEU A 323 -27.13 -63.80 27.23
C LEU A 323 -28.23 -64.85 27.06
N LYS A 324 -29.37 -64.70 27.74
CA LYS A 324 -30.54 -65.57 27.53
C LYS A 324 -31.03 -65.52 26.09
N ASN A 325 -31.13 -64.33 25.50
CA ASN A 325 -31.55 -64.20 24.10
C ASN A 325 -30.53 -64.84 23.15
N LEU A 326 -29.24 -64.67 23.41
CA LEU A 326 -28.19 -65.32 22.62
C LEU A 326 -28.29 -66.85 22.69
N LEU A 327 -28.52 -67.41 23.88
CA LEU A 327 -28.63 -68.86 24.07
C LEU A 327 -29.91 -69.45 23.47
N VAL A 328 -31.04 -68.72 23.52
CA VAL A 328 -32.34 -69.20 23.04
C VAL A 328 -32.52 -68.99 21.54
N ARG A 329 -32.02 -67.87 21.00
CA ARG A 329 -32.26 -67.46 19.60
C ARG A 329 -31.03 -67.58 18.70
N GLY A 330 -29.86 -67.88 19.27
CA GLY A 330 -28.59 -67.92 18.54
C GLY A 330 -28.16 -66.54 18.03
N PHE A 331 -27.18 -66.53 17.13
CA PHE A 331 -26.76 -65.31 16.43
C PHE A 331 -27.77 -64.99 15.31
N GLY A 332 -28.64 -64.00 15.54
CA GLY A 332 -29.72 -63.63 14.61
C GLY A 332 -29.30 -62.81 13.38
N GLY A 333 -28.00 -62.54 13.20
CA GLY A 333 -27.48 -61.67 12.15
C GLY A 333 -27.88 -60.19 12.31
N VAL A 334 -27.30 -59.33 11.48
CA VAL A 334 -27.69 -57.91 11.37
C VAL A 334 -28.26 -57.70 9.97
N PRO A 335 -29.56 -57.37 9.83
CA PRO A 335 -30.14 -57.05 8.52
C PRO A 335 -29.37 -55.89 7.88
N ASN A 336 -29.06 -56.00 6.58
CA ASN A 336 -28.31 -55.00 5.79
C ASN A 336 -26.83 -54.81 6.20
N LYS A 337 -26.18 -55.81 6.78
CA LYS A 337 -24.72 -55.80 6.91
C LYS A 337 -24.10 -55.82 5.51
N VAL A 338 -23.31 -54.80 5.19
CA VAL A 338 -22.51 -54.75 3.95
C VAL A 338 -21.22 -55.53 4.24
N ASP A 339 -20.96 -56.59 3.46
CA ASP A 339 -19.72 -57.38 3.55
C ASP A 339 -18.55 -56.71 2.81
#